data_AF-A0A132N0Y9-F1
#
_entry.id   AF-A0A132N0Y9-F1
#
_cell.length_a   1.000
_cell.length_b   1.000
_cell.length_c   1.000
_cell.angle_alpha   90.00
_cell.angle_beta   90.00
_cell.angle_gamma   90.00
#
_symmetry.space_group_name_H-M   'P 1'
#
loop_
_entity.id
_entity.type
_entity.pdbx_description
1 polymer ?
#
loop_
_entity_poly.entity_id
_entity_poly.type
_entity_poly.pdbx_seq_one_letter_code
_entity_poly.pdbx_strand_id
1 'polypeptide(L)'
;MRHNGRPVLLASTLPPNRVSLYPGERPQVACPDCGRWRFLRRGMLVPHRADDGVSRCPGSAQRVVIDLTPAEWQARLREAARHAGQRRSMRVQRKPQPPVPPPVFRMRAA
;
A
#
# COMPACT_ATOMS: atom_id res chain seq x y z
N MET A 1 11.64 -24.79 6.90
CA MET A 1 11.95 -23.40 6.50
C MET A 1 11.73 -22.53 7.73
N ARG A 2 12.77 -21.83 8.20
CA ARG A 2 12.67 -20.98 9.40
C ARG A 2 11.92 -19.69 9.06
N HIS A 3 10.93 -19.32 9.85
CA HIS A 3 10.23 -18.05 9.72
C HIS A 3 11.11 -16.91 10.27
N ASN A 4 10.81 -15.67 9.90
CA ASN A 4 11.57 -14.47 10.30
C ASN A 4 11.35 -14.00 11.75
N GLY A 5 10.72 -14.80 12.61
CA GLY A 5 10.45 -14.46 14.02
C GLY A 5 9.37 -13.40 14.28
N ARG A 6 8.84 -12.74 13.25
CA ARG A 6 7.81 -11.70 13.41
C ARG A 6 6.42 -12.27 13.75
N PRO A 7 5.52 -11.46 14.34
CA PRO A 7 4.12 -11.82 14.55
C PRO A 7 3.46 -12.30 13.26
N VAL A 8 2.48 -13.19 13.38
CA VAL A 8 1.72 -13.70 12.23
C VAL A 8 0.93 -12.56 11.59
N LEU A 9 1.03 -12.45 10.26
CA LEU A 9 0.29 -11.48 9.49
C LEU A 9 -1.06 -12.08 9.07
N LEU A 10 -2.15 -11.47 9.51
CA LEU A 10 -3.48 -11.84 9.05
C LEU A 10 -3.74 -11.17 7.70
N ALA A 11 -4.19 -11.93 6.70
CA ALA A 11 -4.49 -11.37 5.39
C ALA A 11 -5.60 -10.30 5.47
N SER A 12 -6.51 -10.41 6.43
CA SER A 12 -7.57 -9.42 6.65
C SER A 12 -7.06 -8.04 7.06
N THR A 13 -5.89 -7.96 7.69
CA THR A 13 -5.26 -6.70 8.14
C THR A 13 -4.58 -5.95 7.00
N LEU A 14 -4.33 -6.63 5.88
CA LEU A 14 -3.75 -6.00 4.69
C LEU A 14 -4.83 -5.29 3.87
N PRO A 15 -4.45 -4.22 3.14
CA PRO A 15 -5.30 -3.67 2.10
C PRO A 15 -5.71 -4.76 1.10
N PRO A 16 -6.98 -4.80 0.65
CA PRO A 16 -7.46 -5.89 -0.20
C PRO A 16 -6.74 -5.95 -1.55
N ASN A 17 -6.17 -4.84 -2.03
CA ASN A 17 -5.34 -4.76 -3.23
C ASN A 17 -3.88 -5.26 -3.03
N ARG A 18 -3.50 -5.69 -1.82
CA ARG A 18 -2.20 -6.28 -1.50
C ARG A 18 -2.29 -7.79 -1.22
N VAL A 19 -3.47 -8.36 -1.40
CA VAL A 19 -3.75 -9.79 -1.27
C VAL A 19 -4.47 -10.22 -2.54
N SER A 20 -4.15 -11.40 -3.05
CA SER A 20 -4.86 -12.03 -4.16
C SER A 20 -5.36 -13.39 -3.70
N LEU A 21 -6.69 -13.57 -3.74
CA LEU A 21 -7.40 -14.79 -3.36
C LEU A 21 -8.39 -15.22 -4.46
N TYR A 22 -8.04 -15.02 -5.73
CA TYR A 22 -8.87 -15.47 -6.84
C TYR A 22 -9.13 -16.99 -6.76
N PRO A 23 -10.39 -17.45 -6.91
CA PRO A 23 -10.70 -18.88 -6.92
C PRO A 23 -9.90 -19.63 -7.99
N GLY A 24 -9.31 -20.76 -7.62
CA GLY A 24 -8.48 -21.57 -8.53
C GLY A 24 -7.03 -21.11 -8.67
N GLU A 25 -6.69 -19.91 -8.19
CA GLU A 25 -5.31 -19.42 -8.17
C GLU A 25 -4.63 -19.67 -6.81
N ARG A 26 -3.31 -19.72 -6.84
CA ARG A 26 -2.52 -19.79 -5.60
C ARG A 26 -2.55 -18.43 -4.90
N PRO A 27 -2.84 -18.37 -3.59
CA PRO A 27 -2.81 -17.11 -2.84
C PRO A 27 -1.48 -16.38 -2.96
N GLN A 28 -1.57 -15.08 -3.23
CA GLN A 28 -0.41 -14.18 -3.29
C GLN A 28 -0.62 -12.99 -2.37
N VAL A 29 0.49 -12.52 -1.80
CA VAL A 29 0.50 -11.35 -0.92
C VAL A 29 1.66 -10.45 -1.34
N ALA A 30 1.38 -9.16 -1.46
CA ALA A 30 2.43 -8.15 -1.60
C ALA A 30 3.17 -8.01 -0.27
N CYS A 31 4.48 -8.24 -0.29
CA CYS A 31 5.31 -8.12 0.91
C CYS A 31 5.12 -6.75 1.57
N PRO A 32 4.88 -6.66 2.89
CA PRO A 32 4.73 -5.38 3.58
C PRO A 32 6.00 -4.51 3.51
N ASP A 33 7.18 -5.13 3.53
CA ASP A 33 8.46 -4.40 3.55
C ASP A 33 8.89 -3.92 2.15
N CYS A 34 8.80 -4.77 1.11
CA CYS A 34 9.31 -4.43 -0.23
C CYS A 34 8.23 -4.27 -1.31
N GLY A 35 6.95 -4.40 -0.96
CA GLY A 35 5.80 -4.20 -1.87
C GLY A 35 5.62 -5.22 -3.01
N ARG A 36 6.62 -6.04 -3.31
CA ARG A 36 6.55 -7.02 -4.40
C ARG A 36 5.65 -8.20 -4.06
N TRP A 37 4.92 -8.68 -5.06
CA TRP A 37 4.02 -9.83 -4.96
C TRP A 37 4.79 -11.13 -4.76
N ARG A 38 4.31 -11.97 -3.84
CA ARG A 38 4.93 -13.24 -3.47
C ARG A 38 3.85 -14.30 -3.25
N PHE A 39 4.13 -15.52 -3.69
CA PHE A 39 3.29 -16.67 -3.37
C PHE A 39 3.42 -17.06 -1.89
N LEU A 40 2.36 -17.64 -1.35
CA LEU A 40 2.42 -18.34 -0.08
C LEU A 40 2.88 -19.79 -0.28
N ARG A 41 3.83 -20.24 0.55
CA ARG A 41 4.23 -21.64 0.67
C ARG A 41 4.17 -22.04 2.12
N ARG A 42 3.28 -22.99 2.45
CA ARG A 42 3.04 -23.45 3.83
C ARG A 42 2.70 -22.30 4.79
N GLY A 43 1.82 -21.38 4.35
CA GLY A 43 1.41 -20.23 5.15
C GLY A 43 2.51 -19.19 5.39
N MET A 44 3.53 -19.12 4.53
CA MET A 44 4.59 -18.11 4.62
C MET A 44 4.88 -17.47 3.27
N LEU A 45 5.28 -16.20 3.27
CA LEU A 45 5.88 -15.56 2.10
C LEU A 45 7.12 -16.36 1.67
N VAL A 46 7.21 -16.71 0.39
CA VAL A 46 8.42 -17.34 -0.15
C VAL A 46 9.64 -16.46 0.12
N PRO A 47 10.79 -17.07 0.50
CA PRO A 47 12.00 -16.30 0.74
C PRO A 47 12.39 -15.47 -0.48
N HIS A 48 12.70 -14.20 -0.27
CA HIS A 48 13.07 -13.27 -1.32
C HIS A 48 14.08 -12.23 -0.82
N ARG A 49 14.69 -11.53 -1.78
CA ARG A 49 15.64 -10.44 -1.53
C ARG A 49 14.92 -9.10 -1.41
N ALA A 50 15.57 -8.13 -0.77
CA ALA A 50 15.13 -6.73 -0.72
C ALA A 50 15.34 -6.05 -2.07
N ASP A 51 15.00 -4.76 -2.17
CA ASP A 51 15.02 -4.03 -3.45
C ASP A 51 16.43 -3.76 -3.95
N ASP A 52 17.43 -3.79 -3.06
CA ASP A 52 18.85 -3.81 -3.39
C ASP A 52 19.30 -5.06 -4.18
N GLY A 53 18.45 -6.09 -4.28
CA GLY A 53 18.76 -7.33 -4.98
C GLY A 53 19.83 -8.21 -4.33
N VAL A 54 20.38 -7.81 -3.17
CA VAL A 54 21.48 -8.50 -2.48
C VAL A 54 21.04 -8.97 -1.11
N SER A 55 20.48 -8.08 -0.28
CA SER A 55 20.12 -8.42 1.08
C SER A 55 18.81 -9.22 1.13
N ARG A 56 18.64 -9.99 2.20
CA ARG A 56 17.38 -10.69 2.46
C ARG A 56 16.33 -9.68 2.91
N CYS A 57 15.15 -9.70 2.28
CA CYS A 57 14.05 -8.83 2.68
C CYS A 57 13.63 -9.15 4.13
N PRO A 58 13.39 -8.15 5.01
CA PRO A 58 12.94 -8.40 6.38
C PRO A 58 11.60 -9.17 6.46
N GLY A 59 10.72 -8.99 5.47
CA GLY A 59 9.47 -9.74 5.30
C GLY A 59 9.62 -11.14 4.69
N SER A 60 10.85 -11.56 4.34
CA SER A 60 11.13 -12.87 3.77
C SER A 60 10.82 -13.99 4.79
N ALA A 61 10.05 -15.01 4.40
CA ALA A 61 9.56 -16.05 5.30
C ALA A 61 8.65 -15.54 6.45
N GLN A 62 7.96 -14.42 6.23
CA GLN A 62 6.88 -13.95 7.10
C GLN A 62 5.72 -14.95 7.12
N ARG A 63 5.23 -15.31 8.30
CA ARG A 63 4.01 -16.13 8.45
C ARG A 63 2.79 -15.31 8.09
N VAL A 64 1.92 -15.89 7.27
CA VAL A 64 0.66 -15.30 6.82
C VAL A 64 -0.46 -16.31 7.02
N VAL A 65 -1.54 -15.87 7.69
CA VAL A 65 -2.77 -16.64 7.80
C VAL A 65 -3.82 -16.00 6.89
N ILE A 66 -4.42 -16.82 6.03
CA ILE A 66 -5.57 -16.40 5.22
C ILE A 66 -6.82 -16.62 6.08
N ASP A 67 -7.27 -15.56 6.72
CA ASP A 67 -8.42 -15.51 7.64
C ASP A 67 -9.68 -14.93 6.99
N LEU A 68 -9.73 -14.93 5.65
CA LEU A 68 -10.87 -14.50 4.87
C LEU A 68 -11.04 -15.40 3.65
N THR A 69 -12.28 -15.61 3.26
CA THR A 69 -12.66 -16.35 2.06
C THR A 69 -12.40 -15.53 0.79
N PRO A 70 -12.26 -16.18 -0.38
CA PRO A 70 -12.23 -15.49 -1.68
C PRO A 70 -13.40 -14.51 -1.89
N ALA A 71 -14.60 -14.87 -1.45
CA ALA A 71 -15.79 -14.04 -1.58
C ALA A 71 -15.71 -12.77 -0.72
N GLU A 72 -15.30 -12.90 0.55
CA GLU A 72 -15.10 -11.76 1.46
C GLU A 72 -13.99 -10.83 0.94
N TRP A 73 -12.88 -11.40 0.47
CA TRP A 73 -11.82 -10.63 -0.17
C TRP A 73 -12.32 -9.84 -1.39
N GLN A 74 -13.07 -10.49 -2.27
CA GLN A 74 -13.60 -9.86 -3.48
C GLN A 74 -14.60 -8.74 -3.13
N ALA A 75 -15.44 -8.94 -2.12
CA ALA A 75 -16.34 -7.91 -1.61
C ALA A 75 -15.56 -6.68 -1.09
N ARG A 76 -14.52 -6.91 -0.28
CA ARG A 76 -13.65 -5.85 0.23
C ARG A 76 -12.90 -5.12 -0.89
N LEU A 77 -12.41 -5.84 -1.89
CA LEU A 77 -11.73 -5.25 -3.05
C LEU A 77 -12.68 -4.34 -3.86
N ARG A 78 -13.91 -4.81 -4.12
CA ARG A 78 -14.94 -4.01 -4.78
C ARG A 78 -15.28 -2.76 -3.97
N GLU A 79 -15.41 -2.88 -2.66
CA GLU A 79 -15.70 -1.72 -1.81
C GLU A 79 -14.58 -0.68 -1.82
N ALA A 80 -13.32 -1.14 -1.69
CA ALA A 80 -12.17 -0.25 -1.81
C ALA A 80 -12.11 0.45 -3.18
N ALA A 81 -12.45 -0.26 -4.27
CA ALA A 81 -12.54 0.32 -5.60
C ALA A 81 -13.66 1.37 -5.72
N ARG A 82 -14.84 1.11 -5.13
CA ARG A 82 -15.95 2.08 -5.09
C ARG A 82 -15.54 3.36 -4.36
N HIS A 83 -14.97 3.26 -3.17
CA HIS A 83 -14.48 4.42 -2.43
C HIS A 83 -13.39 5.18 -3.19
N ALA A 84 -12.46 4.47 -3.82
CA ALA A 84 -11.41 5.10 -4.61
C ALA A 84 -11.97 5.89 -5.80
N GLY A 85 -13.00 5.35 -6.48
CA GLY A 85 -13.68 5.98 -7.61
C GLY A 85 -14.61 7.15 -7.24
N GLN A 86 -15.12 7.18 -6.01
CA GLN A 86 -15.91 8.31 -5.50
C GLN A 86 -15.07 9.59 -5.29
N ARG A 87 -13.74 9.47 -5.26
CA ARG A 87 -12.85 10.64 -5.18
C ARG A 87 -12.95 11.45 -6.47
N ARG A 88 -13.75 12.52 -6.42
CA ARG A 88 -13.86 13.50 -7.50
C ARG A 88 -12.60 14.35 -7.53
N SER A 89 -12.07 14.62 -8.72
CA SER A 89 -10.99 15.59 -8.86
C SER A 89 -11.48 16.96 -8.37
N MET A 90 -10.77 17.53 -7.40
CA MET A 90 -11.05 18.88 -6.94
C MET A 90 -10.31 19.85 -7.85
N ARG A 91 -11.04 20.81 -8.44
CA ARG A 91 -10.38 21.94 -9.11
C ARG A 91 -9.74 22.80 -8.02
N VAL A 92 -8.40 22.84 -7.99
CA VAL A 92 -7.65 23.72 -7.09
C VAL A 92 -7.96 25.17 -7.46
N GLN A 93 -8.76 25.85 -6.65
CA GLN A 93 -8.94 27.30 -6.76
C GLN A 93 -7.69 27.97 -6.20
N ARG A 94 -6.83 28.51 -7.07
CA ARG A 94 -5.65 29.27 -6.63
C ARG A 94 -6.11 30.64 -6.15
N LYS A 95 -5.76 31.01 -4.93
CA LYS A 95 -5.99 32.37 -4.41
C LYS A 95 -5.23 33.36 -5.30
N PRO A 96 -5.89 34.41 -5.83
CA PRO A 96 -5.19 35.50 -6.52
C PRO A 96 -4.09 36.06 -5.62
N GLN A 97 -2.86 36.14 -6.14
CA GLN A 97 -1.77 36.76 -5.40
C GLN A 97 -1.95 38.28 -5.47
N PRO A 98 -1.91 39.00 -4.33
CA PRO A 98 -1.97 40.45 -4.37
C PRO A 98 -0.75 40.99 -5.14
N PRO A 99 -0.89 42.15 -5.81
CA PRO A 99 0.25 42.78 -6.46
C PRO A 99 1.37 43.00 -5.43
N VAL A 100 2.61 42.76 -5.86
CA VAL A 100 3.79 43.00 -5.01
C VAL A 100 3.79 44.49 -4.64
N PRO A 101 3.82 44.84 -3.34
CA PRO A 101 3.87 46.24 -2.94
C PRO A 101 5.16 46.90 -3.45
N PRO A 102 5.15 48.22 -3.71
CA PRO A 102 6.37 48.92 -4.06
C PRO A 102 7.39 48.75 -2.93
N PRO A 103 8.69 48.62 -3.27
CA PRO A 103 9.72 48.44 -2.26
C PRO A 103 9.79 49.66 -1.34
N VAL A 104 10.11 49.44 -0.07
CA VAL A 104 10.02 50.43 1.03
C VAL A 104 10.77 51.74 0.71
N PHE A 105 11.88 51.67 -0.03
CA PHE A 105 12.64 52.86 -0.46
C PHE A 105 11.92 53.75 -1.48
N ARG A 106 10.78 53.32 -2.04
CA ARG A 106 9.92 54.09 -2.95
C ARG A 106 8.64 54.59 -2.27
N MET A 107 8.42 54.29 -0.99
CA MET A 107 7.30 54.86 -0.24
C MET A 107 7.67 56.29 0.15
N ARG A 108 6.94 57.29 -0.36
CA ARG A 108 7.09 58.68 0.12
C ARG A 108 6.58 58.77 1.56
N ALA A 109 7.36 59.40 2.43
CA ALA A 109 6.90 59.78 3.77
C ALA A 109 5.68 60.72 3.63
N ALA A 110 4.61 60.41 4.35
CA ALA A 110 3.40 61.23 4.46
C ALA A 110 3.64 62.42 5.39
#